data_AF-A0A3Q2G019-F1
#
_entry.id   AF-A0A3Q2G019-F1
#
_cell.length_a   1.000
_cell.length_b   1.000
_cell.length_c   1.000
_cell.angle_alpha   90.00
_cell.angle_beta   90.00
_cell.angle_gamma   90.00
#
_symmetry.space_group_name_H-M   'P 1'
#
loop_
_entity.id
_entity.type
_entity.pdbx_description
1 polymer ?
#
loop_
_entity_poly.entity_id
_entity_poly.type
_entity_poly.pdbx_seq_one_letter_code
_entity_poly.pdbx_strand_id
1 'polypeptide(L)'
;MIGKAVEHMFETEEGPKEEWRGMVLARAPIMTSWFYITYEKDPVLYMYQLLDDYKEGDLRILPDCNDNMASEREPGEVVDSLVGKQVEYAKEGGGKRSGMVIHQVEAKPSVYFIKFNDDFHIYVYDLVKTS
;
A
#
# COMPACT_ATOMS: atom_id res chain seq x y z
N MET A 1 7.82 11.62 0.15
CA MET A 1 7.30 10.52 0.98
C MET A 1 6.50 9.49 0.18
N ILE A 2 5.75 9.89 -0.86
CA ILE A 2 5.03 8.93 -1.73
C ILE A 2 6.00 7.87 -2.30
N GLY A 3 5.58 6.62 -2.34
CA GLY A 3 6.35 5.45 -2.76
C GLY A 3 7.34 4.93 -1.73
N LYS A 4 7.57 5.63 -0.62
CA LYS A 4 8.55 5.26 0.40
C LYS A 4 7.93 4.35 1.46
N ALA A 5 8.75 3.43 1.97
CA ALA A 5 8.46 2.72 3.20
C ALA A 5 8.59 3.67 4.41
N VAL A 6 7.77 3.47 5.42
CA VAL A 6 7.72 4.31 6.62
C VAL A 6 7.55 3.48 7.89
N GLU A 7 8.01 4.01 9.01
CA GLU A 7 7.61 3.62 10.37
C GLU A 7 6.66 4.72 10.89
N HIS A 8 5.44 4.33 11.24
CA HIS A 8 4.41 5.21 11.81
C HIS A 8 4.17 4.83 13.26
N MET A 9 4.26 5.80 14.17
CA MET A 9 4.11 5.60 15.60
C MET A 9 2.68 5.97 16.03
N PHE A 10 2.00 5.04 16.70
CA PHE A 10 0.67 5.25 17.25
C PHE A 10 0.71 5.23 18.78
N GLU A 11 0.01 6.17 19.42
CA GLU A 11 -0.17 6.16 20.87
C GLU A 11 -1.04 4.98 21.31
N THR A 12 -0.70 4.40 22.45
CA THR A 12 -1.48 3.35 23.12
C THR A 12 -2.03 3.90 24.43
N GLU A 13 -3.20 3.43 24.87
CA GLU A 13 -3.92 4.00 26.03
C GLU A 13 -3.10 3.99 27.35
N GLU A 14 -2.15 3.07 27.50
CA GLU A 14 -1.38 2.88 28.75
C GLU A 14 0.11 2.55 28.54
N GLY A 15 0.67 2.74 27.34
CA GLY A 15 1.97 2.15 26.98
C GLY A 15 2.87 2.99 26.06
N PRO A 16 4.05 2.46 25.69
CA PRO A 16 4.91 3.08 24.68
C PRO A 16 4.18 3.14 23.33
N LYS A 17 4.56 4.11 22.48
CA LYS A 17 4.03 4.18 21.11
C LYS A 17 4.32 2.88 20.37
N GLU A 18 3.32 2.37 19.66
CA GLU A 18 3.47 1.19 18.80
C GLU A 18 3.95 1.62 17.42
N GLU A 19 4.97 0.93 16.90
CA GLU A 19 5.53 1.20 15.59
C GLU A 19 4.90 0.28 14.52
N TRP A 20 4.36 0.91 13.49
CA TRP A 20 3.72 0.27 12.35
C TRP A 20 4.49 0.55 11.08
N ARG A 21 5.03 -0.52 10.49
CA ARG A 21 5.72 -0.45 9.20
C ARG A 21 4.70 -0.43 8.06
N GLY A 22 4.86 0.52 7.15
CA GLY A 22 3.93 0.74 6.05
C GLY A 22 4.57 1.39 4.82
N MET A 23 3.73 1.79 3.87
CA MET A 23 4.14 2.46 2.63
C MET A 23 3.15 3.56 2.27
N VAL A 24 3.66 4.75 1.95
CA VAL A 24 2.85 5.85 1.44
C VAL A 24 2.57 5.62 -0.04
N LEU A 25 1.30 5.51 -0.43
CA LEU A 25 0.88 5.02 -1.73
C LEU A 25 0.68 6.17 -2.73
N ALA A 26 -0.06 7.20 -2.31
CA ALA A 26 -0.37 8.35 -3.14
C ALA A 26 -0.89 9.51 -2.26
N ARG A 27 -1.05 10.69 -2.87
CA ARG A 27 -1.81 11.79 -2.27
C ARG A 27 -3.30 11.55 -2.51
N ALA A 28 -4.15 11.84 -1.53
CA ALA A 28 -5.58 11.74 -1.73
C ALA A 28 -6.06 12.79 -2.76
N PRO A 29 -6.94 12.42 -3.72
CA PRO A 29 -7.24 13.24 -4.89
C PRO A 29 -8.04 14.51 -4.57
N ILE A 30 -8.93 14.45 -3.57
CA ILE A 30 -9.78 15.58 -3.17
C ILE A 30 -9.20 16.27 -1.94
N MET A 31 -8.91 15.50 -0.89
CA MET A 31 -8.34 16.01 0.36
C MET A 31 -6.83 16.09 0.26
N THR A 32 -6.35 17.14 -0.40
CA THR A 32 -4.93 17.23 -0.77
C THR A 32 -3.96 17.36 0.42
N SER A 33 -4.41 17.58 1.66
CA SER A 33 -3.54 17.47 2.85
C SER A 33 -3.35 16.03 3.33
N TRP A 34 -4.09 15.06 2.77
CA TRP A 34 -4.10 13.66 3.19
C TRP A 34 -3.37 12.76 2.19
N PHE A 35 -2.85 11.65 2.72
CA PHE A 35 -2.09 10.65 1.98
C PHE A 35 -2.72 9.28 2.17
N TYR A 36 -2.74 8.48 1.11
CA TYR A 36 -3.03 7.07 1.18
C TYR A 36 -1.82 6.30 1.70
N ILE A 37 -2.05 5.38 2.63
CA ILE A 37 -1.03 4.55 3.28
C ILE A 37 -1.62 3.17 3.58
N THR A 38 -0.77 2.15 3.57
CA THR A 38 -1.09 0.78 4.02
C THR A 38 0.00 0.31 4.97
N TYR A 39 -0.32 -0.68 5.81
CA TYR A 39 0.64 -1.28 6.74
C TYR A 39 0.89 -2.76 6.43
N GLU A 40 2.07 -3.27 6.79
CA GLU A 40 2.46 -4.65 6.49
C GLU A 40 1.60 -5.68 7.25
N LYS A 41 1.26 -5.38 8.51
CA LYS A 41 0.44 -6.25 9.36
C LYS A 41 -1.06 -6.13 9.09
N ASP A 42 -1.49 -5.04 8.44
CA ASP A 42 -2.88 -4.80 8.06
C ASP A 42 -2.95 -4.14 6.67
N PRO A 43 -3.05 -4.95 5.59
CA PRO A 43 -2.88 -4.49 4.22
C PRO A 43 -4.16 -3.85 3.65
N VAL A 44 -4.81 -2.99 4.42
CA VAL A 44 -5.97 -2.18 3.98
C VAL A 44 -5.57 -0.73 3.73
N LEU A 45 -6.34 -0.05 2.89
CA LEU A 45 -6.11 1.34 2.53
C LEU A 45 -6.55 2.27 3.66
N TYR A 46 -5.59 2.97 4.25
CA TYR A 46 -5.81 4.06 5.19
C TYR A 46 -5.52 5.41 4.56
N MET A 47 -5.93 6.46 5.26
CA MET A 47 -5.69 7.83 4.86
C MET A 47 -5.40 8.68 6.10
N TYR A 48 -4.29 9.42 6.10
CA TYR A 48 -3.87 10.28 7.22
C TYR A 48 -3.22 11.59 6.73
N GLN A 49 -3.13 12.60 7.61
CA GLN A 49 -2.39 13.85 7.37
C GLN A 49 -0.90 13.70 7.71
N LEU A 50 -0.23 12.78 7.01
CA LEU A 50 1.14 12.32 7.31
C LEU A 50 2.23 13.41 7.39
N LEU A 51 1.97 14.63 6.91
CA LEU A 51 2.89 15.76 7.05
C LEU A 51 2.97 16.26 8.48
N ASP A 52 1.90 16.15 9.25
CA ASP A 52 1.88 16.57 10.64
C ASP A 52 2.57 15.52 11.52
N ASP A 53 2.27 14.23 11.30
CA ASP A 53 2.98 13.11 11.94
C ASP A 53 4.49 13.18 11.69
N TYR A 54 4.91 13.53 10.47
CA TYR A 54 6.33 13.71 10.13
C TYR A 54 6.99 14.88 10.89
N LYS A 55 6.28 15.99 11.10
CA LYS A 55 6.83 17.15 11.85
C LYS A 55 6.92 16.85 13.34
N GLU A 56 5.97 16.10 13.88
CA GLU A 56 5.90 15.72 15.29
C GLU A 56 6.89 14.60 15.64
N GLY A 57 7.46 13.95 14.62
CA GLY A 57 8.42 12.86 14.78
C GLY A 57 7.76 11.47 14.89
N ASP A 58 6.44 11.41 14.69
CA ASP A 58 5.62 10.19 14.73
C ASP A 58 5.53 9.47 13.38
N LEU A 59 6.20 10.00 12.35
CA LEU A 59 6.41 9.29 11.09
C LEU A 59 7.87 9.40 10.65
N ARG A 60 8.53 8.25 10.45
CA ARG A 60 9.89 8.17 9.90
C ARG A 60 9.85 7.57 8.50
N ILE A 61 10.52 8.21 7.56
CA ILE A 61 10.73 7.68 6.21
C ILE A 61 11.94 6.75 6.25
N LEU A 62 11.76 5.49 5.86
CA LEU A 62 12.84 4.52 5.79
C LEU A 62 13.67 4.72 4.52
N PRO A 63 14.99 4.50 4.58
CA PRO A 63 15.81 4.49 3.38
C PRO A 63 15.35 3.37 2.44
N ASP A 64 15.31 3.66 1.14
CA ASP A 64 14.95 2.64 0.15
C ASP A 64 16.05 1.57 0.12
N CYS A 65 15.71 0.31 0.37
CA CYS A 65 16.60 -0.81 0.04
C CYS A 65 16.76 -1.02 -1.48
N ASN A 66 16.10 -0.19 -2.31
CA ASN A 66 15.78 -0.53 -3.69
C ASN A 66 16.35 0.42 -4.76
N ASP A 67 17.45 1.13 -4.48
CA ASP A 67 18.18 1.86 -5.52
C ASP A 67 18.68 0.93 -6.66
N ASN A 68 18.59 -0.41 -6.51
CA ASN A 68 19.01 -1.39 -7.51
C ASN A 68 17.90 -2.00 -8.39
N MET A 69 16.59 -1.92 -8.08
CA MET A 69 15.55 -2.52 -8.96
C MET A 69 14.83 -1.50 -9.85
N ALA A 70 15.16 -0.21 -9.75
CA ALA A 70 14.70 0.78 -10.71
C ALA A 70 15.37 0.64 -12.10
N SER A 71 16.35 -0.27 -12.25
CA SER A 71 17.20 -0.37 -13.45
C SER A 71 16.95 -1.58 -14.37
N GLU A 72 15.92 -2.40 -14.16
CA GLU A 72 15.59 -3.49 -15.09
C GLU A 72 14.17 -3.37 -15.63
N ARG A 73 13.83 -2.21 -16.21
CA ARG A 73 12.77 -2.16 -17.21
C ARG A 73 13.40 -1.94 -18.56
N GLU A 74 13.37 -2.97 -19.39
CA GLU A 74 13.65 -2.85 -20.81
C GLU A 74 12.72 -1.76 -21.38
N PRO A 75 13.25 -0.78 -22.14
CA PRO A 75 12.43 0.26 -22.74
C PRO A 75 11.48 -0.36 -23.78
N GLY A 76 10.25 -0.68 -23.36
CA GLY A 76 9.23 -1.28 -24.21
C GLY A 76 8.35 -2.35 -23.56
N GLU A 77 8.61 -2.78 -22.32
CA GLU A 77 7.76 -3.76 -21.63
C GLU A 77 6.46 -3.11 -21.16
N VAL A 78 5.40 -3.27 -21.95
CA VAL A 78 4.02 -2.93 -21.55
C VAL A 78 3.54 -4.05 -20.64
N VAL A 79 3.72 -3.88 -19.32
CA VAL A 79 3.00 -4.72 -18.36
C VAL A 79 1.54 -4.29 -18.44
N ASP A 80 0.71 -5.12 -19.08
CA ASP A 80 -0.74 -4.90 -19.14
C ASP A 80 -1.26 -4.69 -17.72
N SER A 81 -1.91 -3.55 -17.50
CA SER A 81 -2.47 -3.22 -16.20
C SER A 81 -3.50 -4.27 -15.80
N LEU A 82 -3.41 -4.77 -14.57
CA LEU A 82 -4.38 -5.72 -14.03
C LEU A 82 -5.71 -5.08 -13.63
N VAL A 83 -5.84 -3.75 -13.74
CA VAL A 83 -7.07 -3.02 -13.40
C VAL A 83 -8.26 -3.55 -14.20
N GLY A 84 -9.38 -3.79 -13.51
CA GLY A 84 -10.60 -4.37 -14.05
C GLY A 84 -10.61 -5.91 -14.11
N LYS A 85 -9.50 -6.59 -13.80
CA LYS A 85 -9.47 -8.07 -13.74
C LYS A 85 -10.15 -8.56 -12.45
N GLN A 86 -10.88 -9.67 -12.57
CA GLN A 86 -11.40 -10.40 -11.41
C GLN A 86 -10.28 -11.21 -10.77
N VAL A 87 -10.31 -11.30 -9.44
CA VAL A 87 -9.34 -12.06 -8.64
C VAL A 87 -10.06 -12.99 -7.67
N GLU A 88 -9.48 -14.15 -7.43
CA GLU A 88 -9.87 -15.06 -6.35
C GLU A 88 -8.71 -15.18 -5.37
N TYR A 89 -9.00 -15.07 -4.07
CA TYR A 89 -8.04 -15.30 -3.00
C TYR A 89 -8.51 -16.46 -2.13
N ALA A 90 -7.65 -17.45 -1.92
CA ALA A 90 -7.90 -18.55 -1.00
C ALA A 90 -7.44 -18.13 0.40
N LYS A 91 -8.38 -18.05 1.34
CA LYS A 91 -8.09 -17.87 2.78
C LYS A 91 -7.50 -19.18 3.31
N GLU A 92 -6.61 -19.10 4.30
CA GLU A 92 -5.97 -20.28 4.92
C GLU A 92 -6.98 -21.30 5.49
N GLY A 93 -8.20 -20.87 5.82
CA GLY A 93 -9.30 -21.76 6.25
C GLY A 93 -10.08 -22.44 5.12
N GLY A 94 -9.61 -22.42 3.88
CA GLY A 94 -10.25 -23.07 2.73
C GLY A 94 -11.39 -22.28 2.07
N GLY A 95 -11.76 -21.12 2.62
CA GLY A 95 -12.72 -20.21 2.01
C GLY A 95 -12.10 -19.42 0.86
N LYS A 96 -12.81 -19.30 -0.27
CA LYS A 96 -12.42 -18.41 -1.37
C LYS A 96 -13.16 -17.08 -1.26
N ARG A 97 -12.47 -15.98 -1.57
CA ARG A 97 -13.07 -14.64 -1.75
C ARG A 97 -12.84 -14.18 -3.18
N SER A 98 -13.86 -13.62 -3.81
CA SER A 98 -13.78 -13.01 -5.14
C SER A 98 -13.76 -11.49 -5.03
N GLY A 99 -13.03 -10.85 -5.94
CA GLY A 99 -12.87 -9.40 -5.97
C GLY A 99 -12.41 -8.89 -7.32
N MET A 100 -12.08 -7.60 -7.36
CA MET A 100 -11.64 -6.90 -8.55
C MET A 100 -10.44 -6.02 -8.24
N VAL A 101 -9.48 -5.98 -9.15
CA VAL A 101 -8.41 -4.99 -9.13
C VAL A 101 -9.00 -3.66 -9.60
N ILE A 102 -8.97 -2.63 -8.74
CA ILE A 102 -9.63 -1.35 -9.01
C ILE A 102 -8.67 -0.20 -9.26
N HIS A 103 -7.40 -0.34 -8.89
CA HIS A 103 -6.39 0.71 -9.09
C HIS A 103 -4.98 0.13 -9.08
N GLN A 104 -4.07 0.78 -9.80
CA GLN A 104 -2.63 0.50 -9.80
C GLN A 104 -1.90 1.71 -9.23
N VAL A 105 -1.01 1.49 -8.26
CA VAL A 105 -0.30 2.59 -7.59
C VAL A 105 0.80 3.13 -8.50
N GLU A 106 0.73 4.41 -8.87
CA GLU A 106 1.68 5.05 -9.79
C GLU A 106 3.13 4.99 -9.27
N ALA A 107 3.32 5.25 -7.97
CA ALA A 107 4.64 5.29 -7.35
C ALA A 107 5.29 3.89 -7.19
N LYS A 108 4.49 2.82 -7.22
CA LYS A 108 4.97 1.44 -7.18
C LYS A 108 4.06 0.55 -8.03
N PRO A 109 4.32 0.41 -9.35
CA PRO A 109 3.38 -0.24 -10.28
C PRO A 109 3.13 -1.74 -10.04
N SER A 110 3.89 -2.39 -9.16
CA SER A 110 3.60 -3.76 -8.72
C SER A 110 2.50 -3.81 -7.64
N VAL A 111 2.15 -2.67 -7.04
CA VAL A 111 1.14 -2.55 -5.98
C VAL A 111 -0.21 -2.16 -6.56
N TYR A 112 -1.25 -2.86 -6.12
CA TYR A 112 -2.62 -2.71 -6.60
C TYR A 112 -3.62 -2.60 -5.45
N PHE A 113 -4.72 -1.90 -5.73
CA PHE A 113 -5.89 -1.88 -4.86
C PHE A 113 -6.89 -2.94 -5.33
N ILE A 114 -7.34 -3.76 -4.37
CA ILE A 114 -8.29 -4.85 -4.61
C ILE A 114 -9.52 -4.61 -3.75
N LYS A 115 -10.69 -4.58 -4.38
CA LYS A 115 -11.98 -4.58 -3.70
C LYS A 115 -12.57 -5.98 -3.78
N PHE A 116 -12.72 -6.64 -2.64
CA PHE A 116 -13.45 -7.90 -2.58
C PHE A 116 -14.94 -7.68 -2.37
N ASN A 117 -15.73 -8.65 -2.80
CA ASN A 117 -17.19 -8.57 -2.78
C ASN A 117 -17.78 -8.80 -1.38
N ASP A 118 -17.02 -9.41 -0.47
CA ASP A 118 -17.48 -9.88 0.85
C ASP A 118 -17.31 -8.85 1.98
N ASP A 119 -16.74 -7.68 1.71
CA ASP A 119 -16.55 -6.62 2.70
C ASP A 119 -16.64 -5.21 2.09
N PHE A 120 -16.27 -4.18 2.86
CA PHE A 120 -16.22 -2.79 2.42
C PHE A 120 -14.80 -2.21 2.34
N HIS A 121 -13.77 -2.95 2.76
CA HIS A 121 -12.39 -2.48 2.75
C HIS A 121 -11.79 -2.51 1.34
N ILE A 122 -10.82 -1.63 1.10
CA ILE A 122 -9.92 -1.68 -0.06
C ILE A 122 -8.61 -2.28 0.45
N TYR A 123 -8.19 -3.37 -0.16
CA TYR A 123 -6.93 -4.04 0.18
C TYR A 123 -5.81 -3.59 -0.74
N VAL A 124 -4.58 -3.58 -0.22
CA VAL A 124 -3.39 -3.19 -0.96
C VAL A 124 -2.47 -4.41 -1.04
N TYR A 125 -2.21 -4.88 -2.26
CA TYR A 125 -1.38 -6.06 -2.50
C TYR A 125 -0.25 -5.76 -3.48
N ASP A 126 0.93 -6.32 -3.23
CA ASP A 126 2.04 -6.38 -4.18
C ASP A 126 1.85 -7.63 -5.05
N LEU A 127 1.45 -7.43 -6.31
CA LEU A 127 1.21 -8.50 -7.28
C LEU A 127 2.45 -8.65 -8.15
N VAL A 128 3.37 -9.49 -7.71
CA VAL A 128 4.57 -9.86 -8.46
C VAL A 128 4.28 -11.13 -9.26
N LYS A 129 4.64 -11.14 -10.55
CA LYS A 129 4.52 -12.33 -11.40
C LYS A 129 5.56 -13.36 -10.96
N THR A 130 5.13 -14.44 -10.33
CA THR A 130 5.95 -15.63 -10.13
C THR A 130 5.92 -16.46 -11.42
N SER A 131 7.11 -16.69 -12.01
CA SER A 131 7.29 -17.57 -13.18
C SER A 131 7.60 -19.00 -12.76
#